data_AF-A0A3D2MVC0-F1
#
_entry.id   AF-A0A3D2MVC0-F1
#
_cell.length_a   1.000
_cell.length_b   1.000
_cell.length_c   1.000
_cell.angle_alpha   90.00
_cell.angle_beta   90.00
_cell.angle_gamma   90.00
#
_symmetry.space_group_name_H-M   'P 1'
#
loop_
_entity.id
_entity.type
_entity.pdbx_description
1 polymer ?
#
loop_
_entity_poly.entity_id
_entity_poly.type
_entity_poly.pdbx_seq_one_letter_code
_entity_poly.pdbx_strand_id
1 'polypeptide(L)'
;MQDDNLFASEMGDVTPLKRDPRERLIKTETVDASRRRQAATQMTARSDNFLSDDGVPPLDAWYVLDFKRPGIQNGVYRKLRLGQYETEARLDLHRYTVAEARRELWS
;
A
#
# COMPACT_ATOMS: atom_id res chain seq x y z
N MET A 1 55.16 -37.44 -8.35
CA MET A 1 55.88 -37.81 -9.60
C MET A 1 55.65 -39.26 -10.01
N GLN A 2 55.78 -40.29 -9.15
CA GLN A 2 55.42 -41.66 -9.54
C GLN A 2 53.91 -41.93 -9.56
N ASP A 3 53.16 -41.38 -8.61
CA ASP A 3 51.70 -41.60 -8.52
C ASP A 3 50.92 -40.92 -9.66
N ASP A 4 51.35 -39.73 -10.08
CA ASP A 4 50.71 -38.99 -11.18
C ASP A 4 50.80 -39.76 -12.51
N ASN A 5 51.91 -40.48 -12.72
CA ASN A 5 52.12 -41.30 -13.91
C ASN A 5 51.27 -42.56 -13.91
N LEU A 6 51.10 -43.21 -12.74
CA LEU A 6 50.23 -44.38 -12.58
C LEU A 6 48.75 -43.99 -12.75
N PHE A 7 48.34 -42.85 -12.20
CA PHE A 7 46.99 -42.32 -12.38
C PHE A 7 46.69 -42.01 -13.86
N ALA A 8 47.64 -41.43 -14.59
CA ALA A 8 47.49 -41.13 -16.01
C ALA A 8 47.37 -42.40 -16.88
N SER A 9 48.06 -43.50 -16.53
CA SER A 9 47.94 -44.76 -17.26
C SER A 9 46.59 -45.45 -17.04
N GLU A 10 46.05 -45.41 -15.82
CA GLU A 10 44.73 -46.00 -15.50
C GLU A 10 43.57 -45.19 -16.10
N MET A 11 43.79 -43.91 -16.42
CA MET A 11 42.81 -43.02 -17.05
C MET A 11 42.94 -42.95 -18.58
N GLY A 12 43.70 -43.87 -19.22
CA GLY A 12 43.92 -43.88 -20.66
C GLY A 12 42.66 -44.18 -21.49
N ASP A 13 41.71 -44.95 -20.95
CA ASP A 13 40.53 -45.43 -21.66
C ASP A 13 39.28 -44.56 -21.47
N VAL A 14 39.36 -43.47 -20.69
CA VAL A 14 38.22 -42.58 -20.46
C VAL A 14 38.14 -41.49 -21.52
N THR A 15 37.03 -41.47 -22.26
CA THR A 15 36.74 -40.41 -23.22
C THR A 15 35.98 -39.27 -22.51
N PRO A 16 36.51 -38.02 -22.49
CA PRO A 16 35.80 -36.90 -21.91
C PRO A 16 34.48 -36.64 -22.65
N LEU A 17 33.38 -36.59 -21.91
CA LEU A 17 32.06 -36.26 -22.46
C LEU A 17 32.07 -34.84 -23.03
N LYS A 18 31.81 -34.72 -24.33
CA LYS A 18 31.60 -33.43 -24.99
C LYS A 18 30.33 -32.81 -24.45
N ARG A 19 30.46 -31.62 -23.85
CA ARG A 19 29.34 -30.82 -23.38
C ARG A 19 28.88 -29.94 -24.54
N ASP A 20 27.60 -29.99 -24.89
CA ASP A 20 27.04 -29.04 -25.83
C ASP A 20 27.18 -27.60 -25.30
N PRO A 21 27.41 -26.61 -26.19
CA PRO A 21 27.48 -25.22 -25.80
C PRO A 21 26.13 -24.80 -25.23
N ARG A 22 26.09 -24.57 -23.91
CA ARG A 22 24.89 -24.02 -23.25
C ARG A 22 24.74 -22.58 -23.69
N GLU A 23 23.58 -22.24 -24.23
CA GLU A 23 23.23 -20.86 -24.52
C GLU A 23 23.25 -20.05 -23.23
N ARG A 24 24.05 -18.97 -23.23
CA ARG A 24 24.20 -18.11 -22.07
C ARG A 24 22.93 -17.28 -21.96
N LEU A 25 22.00 -17.69 -21.10
CA LEU A 25 20.82 -16.90 -20.76
C LEU A 25 21.29 -15.52 -20.28
N ILE A 26 21.12 -14.50 -21.12
CA ILE A 26 21.36 -13.12 -20.75
C ILE A 26 20.27 -12.79 -19.73
N LYS A 27 20.69 -12.64 -18.47
CA LYS A 27 19.77 -12.25 -17.40
C LYS A 27 19.39 -10.80 -17.63
N THR A 28 18.32 -10.58 -18.37
CA THR A 28 17.74 -9.24 -18.51
C THR A 28 17.17 -8.88 -17.15
N GLU A 29 17.83 -7.97 -16.42
CA GLU A 29 17.26 -7.40 -15.21
C GLU A 29 16.10 -6.47 -15.60
N THR A 30 14.94 -7.06 -15.91
CA THR A 30 13.69 -6.32 -16.19
C THR A 30 12.91 -6.04 -14.92
N VAL A 31 13.58 -5.89 -13.78
CA VAL A 31 12.91 -5.48 -12.55
C VAL A 31 13.39 -4.08 -12.24
N ASP A 32 12.65 -3.11 -12.76
CA ASP A 32 12.90 -1.67 -12.72
C ASP A 32 13.37 -1.22 -11.32
N ALA A 33 14.68 -1.30 -11.09
CA ALA A 33 15.29 -1.03 -9.79
C ALA A 33 15.09 0.45 -9.42
N SER A 34 14.92 1.29 -10.44
CA SER A 34 14.54 2.69 -10.35
C SER A 34 13.21 2.87 -9.59
N ARG A 35 12.16 2.12 -9.97
CA ARG A 35 10.83 2.19 -9.34
C ARG A 35 10.85 1.69 -7.90
N ARG A 36 11.55 0.57 -7.63
CA ARG A 36 11.75 0.08 -6.25
C ARG A 36 12.50 1.08 -5.38
N ARG A 37 13.54 1.72 -5.93
CA ARG A 37 14.30 2.76 -5.23
C ARG A 37 13.44 3.99 -4.96
N GLN A 38 12.65 4.45 -5.95
CA GLN A 38 11.74 5.58 -5.78
C GLN A 38 10.68 5.31 -4.69
N ALA A 39 10.04 4.14 -4.70
CA ALA A 39 9.07 3.76 -3.68
C ALA A 39 9.69 3.68 -2.27
N ALA A 40 10.93 3.22 -2.15
CA ALA A 40 11.64 3.17 -0.86
C ALA A 40 12.12 4.55 -0.37
N THR A 41 12.34 5.50 -1.29
CA THR A 41 12.83 6.86 -0.97
C THR A 41 11.68 7.87 -0.83
N GLN A 42 10.47 7.53 -1.29
CA GLN A 42 9.28 8.31 -1.01
C GLN A 42 9.00 8.26 0.49
N MET A 43 9.47 9.29 1.20
CA MET A 43 8.96 9.61 2.51
C MET A 43 7.47 9.89 2.34
N THR A 44 6.63 9.04 2.93
CA THR A 44 5.21 9.33 3.07
C THR A 44 5.11 10.68 3.77
N ALA A 45 4.66 11.71 3.05
CA ALA A 45 4.43 13.01 3.65
C ALA A 45 3.52 12.79 4.86
N ARG A 46 3.97 13.17 6.05
CA ARG A 46 3.12 13.16 7.24
C ARG A 46 1.92 14.05 6.90
N SER A 47 0.74 13.46 6.78
CA SER A 47 -0.48 14.22 6.58
C SER A 47 -0.73 15.07 7.81
N ASP A 48 -1.01 16.36 7.63
CA ASP A 48 -1.50 17.24 8.70
C ASP A 48 -2.95 16.92 9.13
N ASN A 49 -3.52 15.87 8.54
CA ASN A 49 -4.86 15.39 8.85
C ASN A 49 -4.88 14.76 10.24
N PHE A 50 -5.54 15.44 11.18
CA PHE A 50 -5.70 14.98 12.56
C PHE A 50 -6.85 13.97 12.75
N LEU A 51 -7.60 13.64 11.69
CA LEU A 51 -8.73 12.70 11.79
C LEU A 51 -8.22 11.27 11.95
N SER A 52 -8.66 10.62 13.02
CA SER A 52 -8.38 9.20 13.26
C SER A 52 -9.30 8.32 12.41
N ASP A 53 -8.73 7.27 11.80
CA ASP A 53 -9.43 6.21 11.08
C ASP A 53 -9.48 4.87 11.83
N ASP A 54 -8.82 4.78 12.99
CA ASP A 54 -8.74 3.57 13.80
C ASP A 54 -9.50 3.72 15.14
N GLY A 55 -9.94 2.59 15.70
CA GLY A 55 -10.60 2.52 17.02
C GLY A 55 -12.04 3.02 17.06
N VAL A 56 -12.68 3.27 15.91
CA VAL A 56 -14.09 3.67 15.83
C VAL A 56 -14.98 2.42 15.73
N PRO A 57 -15.83 2.12 16.73
CA PRO A 57 -16.74 0.99 16.64
C PRO A 57 -17.81 1.26 15.58
N PRO A 58 -18.23 0.24 14.82
CA PRO A 58 -19.34 0.38 13.89
C PRO A 58 -20.63 0.70 14.66
N LEU A 59 -21.41 1.63 14.11
CA LEU A 59 -22.72 1.99 14.62
C LEU A 59 -23.80 1.10 13.98
N ASP A 60 -24.95 0.99 14.63
CA ASP A 60 -26.11 0.30 14.07
C ASP A 60 -26.67 1.05 12.84
N ALA A 61 -27.29 0.32 11.92
CA ALA A 61 -27.90 0.89 10.72
C ALA A 61 -29.02 1.90 11.02
N TRP A 62 -29.69 1.75 12.16
CA TRP A 62 -30.75 2.65 12.63
C TRP A 62 -30.25 3.75 13.57
N TYR A 63 -28.93 3.85 13.78
CA TYR A 63 -28.36 4.81 14.70
C TYR A 63 -28.51 6.23 14.15
N VAL A 64 -29.18 7.09 14.92
CA VAL A 64 -29.32 8.51 14.58
C VAL A 64 -28.06 9.24 15.04
N LEU A 65 -27.30 9.77 14.09
CA LEU A 65 -26.15 10.61 14.38
C LEU A 65 -26.61 11.97 14.92
N ASP A 66 -26.23 12.26 16.17
CA ASP A 66 -26.48 13.54 16.81
C ASP A 66 -25.23 14.01 17.56
N PHE A 67 -24.85 15.26 17.36
CA PHE A 67 -23.80 15.92 18.10
C PHE A 67 -24.06 17.43 18.22
N LYS A 68 -23.87 17.96 19.44
CA LYS A 68 -23.98 19.38 19.74
C LYS A 68 -22.85 19.81 20.67
N ARG A 69 -22.02 20.77 20.23
CA ARG A 69 -20.97 21.34 21.09
C ARG A 69 -21.59 22.10 22.28
N PRO A 70 -21.00 21.98 23.49
CA PRO A 70 -21.34 22.83 24.62
C PRO A 70 -21.24 24.32 24.24
N GLY A 71 -22.17 25.14 24.73
CA GLY A 71 -22.24 26.58 24.40
C GLY A 71 -23.10 26.92 23.18
N ILE A 72 -23.48 25.96 22.33
CA ILE A 72 -24.45 26.22 21.26
C ILE A 72 -25.85 26.37 21.88
N GLN A 73 -26.57 27.43 21.52
CA GLN A 73 -27.94 27.65 21.98
C GLN A 73 -28.89 26.59 21.40
N ASN A 74 -29.86 26.12 22.21
CA ASN A 74 -30.85 25.12 21.79
C ASN A 74 -31.65 25.55 20.54
N GLY A 75 -31.93 26.86 20.40
CA GLY A 75 -32.61 27.39 19.22
C GLY A 75 -31.83 27.18 17.92
N VAL A 76 -30.52 27.45 17.93
CA VAL A 76 -29.63 27.28 16.77
C VAL A 76 -29.60 25.82 16.31
N TYR A 77 -29.39 24.91 17.26
CA TYR A 77 -29.38 23.47 17.00
C TYR A 77 -30.74 22.97 16.48
N ARG A 78 -31.85 23.47 17.04
CA ARG A 78 -33.21 23.13 16.58
C ARG A 78 -33.46 23.57 15.14
N LYS A 79 -32.98 24.75 14.73
CA LYS A 79 -33.10 25.23 13.34
C LYS A 79 -32.39 24.31 12.36
N LEU A 80 -31.22 23.78 12.73
CA LEU A 80 -30.46 22.84 11.90
C LEU A 80 -31.24 21.55 11.69
N ARG A 81 -31.77 20.97 12.79
CA ARG A 81 -32.59 19.76 12.74
C ARG A 81 -33.88 19.93 11.92
N LEU A 82 -34.44 21.14 11.86
CA LEU A 82 -35.64 21.44 11.09
C LEU A 82 -35.36 21.80 9.62
N GLY A 83 -34.09 21.76 9.17
CA GLY A 83 -33.73 22.10 7.79
C GLY A 83 -33.91 23.58 7.45
N GLN A 84 -33.83 24.47 8.46
CA GLN A 84 -33.99 25.93 8.25
C GLN A 84 -32.70 26.62 7.79
N TYR A 85 -31.64 25.86 7.49
CA TYR A 85 -30.43 26.36 6.86
C TYR A 85 -30.35 25.77 5.45
N GLU A 86 -30.02 26.64 4.49
CA GLU A 86 -29.78 26.23 3.11
C GLU A 86 -28.54 25.33 3.02
N THR A 87 -28.54 24.40 2.06
CA THR A 87 -27.40 23.51 1.84
C THR A 87 -26.40 24.18 0.90
N GLU A 88 -25.35 24.77 1.46
CA GLU A 88 -24.31 25.46 0.67
C GLU A 88 -23.28 24.49 0.06
N ALA A 89 -23.09 23.32 0.67
CA ALA A 89 -22.13 22.31 0.23
C ALA A 89 -22.66 20.89 0.49
N ARG A 90 -22.26 19.95 -0.37
CA ARG A 90 -22.57 18.52 -0.22
C ARG A 90 -21.29 17.71 -0.46
N LEU A 91 -21.04 16.77 0.44
CA LEU A 91 -19.98 15.78 0.31
C LEU A 91 -20.61 14.40 0.14
N ASP A 92 -20.30 13.71 -0.95
CA ASP A 92 -20.74 12.33 -1.21
C ASP A 92 -19.58 11.37 -0.94
N LEU A 93 -19.80 10.43 -0.03
CA LEU A 93 -18.81 9.44 0.41
C LEU A 93 -19.23 8.00 0.07
N HIS A 94 -20.24 7.82 -0.79
CA HIS A 94 -20.67 6.48 -1.18
C HIS A 94 -19.55 5.73 -1.89
N ARG A 95 -19.38 4.45 -1.52
CA ARG A 95 -18.36 3.53 -2.06
C ARG A 95 -16.91 3.91 -1.74
N TYR A 96 -16.67 4.92 -0.91
CA TYR A 96 -15.33 5.23 -0.43
C TYR A 96 -14.94 4.28 0.71
N THR A 97 -13.66 3.92 0.75
CA THR A 97 -13.06 3.34 1.96
C THR A 97 -12.93 4.41 3.05
N VAL A 98 -12.77 3.98 4.31
CA VAL A 98 -12.59 4.92 5.44
C VAL A 98 -11.40 5.86 5.21
N ALA A 99 -10.29 5.34 4.67
CA ALA A 99 -9.09 6.12 4.36
C ALA A 99 -9.30 7.14 3.22
N GLU A 100 -10.14 6.83 2.23
CA GLU A 100 -10.54 7.77 1.16
C GLU A 100 -11.48 8.84 1.69
N ALA A 101 -12.53 8.45 2.41
CA ALA A 101 -13.48 9.38 3.01
C ALA A 101 -12.79 10.37 3.95
N ARG A 102 -11.79 9.92 4.72
CA ARG A 102 -10.98 10.80 5.57
C ARG A 102 -10.23 11.87 4.78
N ARG A 103 -9.66 11.53 3.61
CA ARG A 103 -8.93 12.48 2.78
C ARG A 103 -9.86 13.52 2.18
N GLU A 104 -11.02 13.09 1.72
CA GLU A 104 -12.02 13.93 1.07
C GLU A 104 -12.68 14.90 2.05
N LEU A 105 -12.92 14.47 3.30
CA LEU A 105 -13.42 15.34 4.37
C LEU A 105 -12.41 16.42 4.78
N TRP A 106 -11.11 16.19 4.58
CA TRP A 106 -10.02 17.10 4.97
C TRP A 106 -9.57 18.04 3.85
N SER A 107 -10.05 17.83 2.62
CA SER A 107 -9.59 18.54 1.42
C SER A 107 -10.13 19.96 1.29
#